data_AF-A0A830EAE3-F1
#
_entry.id   AF-A0A830EAE3-F1
#
_cell.length_a   1.000
_cell.length_b   1.000
_cell.length_c   1.000
_cell.angle_alpha   90.00
_cell.angle_beta   90.00
_cell.angle_gamma   90.00
#
_symmetry.space_group_name_H-M   'P 1'
#
loop_
_entity.id
_entity.type
_entity.pdbx_description
1 polymer ?
#
loop_
_entity_poly.entity_id
_entity_poly.type
_entity_poly.pdbx_seq_one_letter_code
_entity_poly.pdbx_strand_id
1 'polypeptide(L)'
;MSDKHQQRHERKARQARAKAQHSRDNARRKLLRQRENLARRRKRNREQSEARRNEADESGDGVENPAAHSTVPPQKTNAENAVRNSHSAVPSTPKYSAAPGRERLYGQRLHQRTTSEPAGSAGTSDTTTTPLDRSTNEDQTNE
;
A
#
# COMPACT_ATOMS: atom_id res chain seq x y z
N MET A 1 -5.68 18.32 -53.30
CA MET A 1 -5.23 16.94 -52.95
C MET A 1 -5.10 16.68 -51.44
N SER A 2 -5.06 17.71 -50.57
CA SER A 2 -4.82 17.58 -49.11
C SER A 2 -5.97 16.96 -48.30
N ASP A 3 -7.23 17.28 -48.64
CA ASP A 3 -8.39 16.99 -47.77
C ASP A 3 -8.70 15.49 -47.62
N LYS A 4 -8.44 14.69 -48.66
CA LYS A 4 -8.61 13.23 -48.61
C LYS A 4 -7.64 12.57 -47.61
N HIS A 5 -6.44 13.13 -47.45
CA HIS A 5 -5.49 12.63 -46.46
C HIS A 5 -5.93 13.00 -45.05
N GLN A 6 -6.33 14.25 -44.82
CA GLN A 6 -6.82 14.72 -43.52
C GLN A 6 -8.04 13.92 -43.04
N GLN A 7 -9.04 13.70 -43.89
CA GLN A 7 -10.22 12.89 -43.55
C GLN A 7 -9.88 11.43 -43.18
N ARG A 8 -8.88 10.84 -43.85
CA ARG A 8 -8.39 9.48 -43.52
C ARG A 8 -7.72 9.46 -42.15
N HIS A 9 -6.91 10.47 -41.82
CA HIS A 9 -6.27 10.59 -40.51
C HIS A 9 -7.30 10.75 -39.39
N GLU A 10 -8.33 11.57 -39.58
CA GLU A 10 -9.40 11.74 -38.59
C GLU A 10 -10.19 10.45 -38.35
N ARG A 11 -10.53 9.71 -39.41
CA ARG A 11 -11.22 8.41 -39.28
C ARG A 11 -10.37 7.41 -38.50
N LYS A 12 -9.07 7.32 -38.80
CA LYS A 12 -8.13 6.46 -38.06
C LYS A 12 -8.02 6.90 -36.59
N ALA A 13 -7.97 8.20 -36.32
CA ALA A 13 -7.91 8.73 -34.95
C ALA A 13 -9.19 8.40 -34.16
N ARG A 14 -10.38 8.55 -34.76
CA ARG A 14 -11.65 8.18 -34.14
C ARG A 14 -11.70 6.68 -33.83
N GLN A 15 -11.28 5.84 -34.78
CA GLN A 15 -11.23 4.39 -34.59
C GLN A 15 -10.24 3.99 -33.49
N ALA A 16 -9.06 4.60 -33.44
CA ALA A 16 -8.08 4.37 -32.39
C ALA A 16 -8.62 4.75 -31.00
N ARG A 17 -9.30 5.90 -30.89
CA ARG A 17 -9.95 6.33 -29.64
C ARG A 17 -11.03 5.35 -29.19
N ALA A 18 -11.91 4.92 -30.10
CA ALA A 18 -12.94 3.93 -29.79
C ALA A 18 -12.35 2.60 -29.32
N LYS A 19 -11.28 2.11 -29.98
CA LYS A 19 -10.58 0.89 -29.58
C LYS A 19 -9.92 1.03 -28.20
N ALA A 20 -9.31 2.18 -27.92
CA ALA A 20 -8.70 2.45 -26.62
C ALA A 20 -9.74 2.49 -25.49
N GLN A 21 -10.88 3.14 -25.71
CA GLN A 21 -12.00 3.16 -24.77
C GLN A 21 -12.52 1.75 -24.49
N HIS A 22 -12.76 0.96 -25.54
CA HIS A 22 -13.22 -0.42 -25.39
C HIS A 22 -12.22 -1.29 -24.61
N SER A 23 -10.92 -1.15 -24.90
CA SER A 23 -9.86 -1.85 -24.17
C SER A 23 -9.85 -1.48 -22.68
N ARG A 24 -9.94 -0.18 -22.37
CA ARG A 24 -10.02 0.34 -21.00
C ARG A 24 -11.22 -0.24 -20.25
N ASP A 25 -12.40 -0.24 -20.88
CA ASP A 25 -13.62 -0.72 -20.25
C ASP A 25 -13.59 -2.25 -20.03
N ASN A 26 -12.98 -3.00 -20.96
CA ASN A 26 -12.71 -4.42 -20.77
C ASN A 26 -11.78 -4.69 -19.60
N ALA A 27 -10.69 -3.94 -19.49
CA ALA A 27 -9.76 -4.05 -18.37
C ALA A 27 -10.45 -3.73 -17.04
N ARG A 28 -11.23 -2.64 -16.99
CA ARG A 28 -11.98 -2.25 -15.80
C ARG A 28 -12.97 -3.33 -15.37
N ARG A 29 -13.73 -3.90 -16.31
CA ARG A 29 -14.67 -5.00 -16.03
C ARG A 29 -13.95 -6.23 -15.45
N LYS A 30 -12.78 -6.59 -15.98
CA LYS A 30 -11.98 -7.71 -15.45
C LYS A 30 -11.50 -7.44 -14.02
N LEU A 31 -10.98 -6.25 -13.75
CA LEU A 31 -10.51 -5.87 -12.41
C LEU A 31 -11.64 -5.89 -11.37
N LEU A 32 -12.82 -5.39 -11.72
CA LEU A 32 -13.99 -5.43 -10.84
C LEU A 32 -14.40 -6.87 -10.51
N ARG A 33 -14.46 -7.75 -11.52
CA ARG A 33 -14.74 -9.18 -11.31
C ARG A 33 -13.69 -9.85 -10.41
N GLN A 34 -12.40 -9.54 -10.61
CA GLN A 34 -11.34 -10.07 -9.75
C GLN A 34 -11.48 -9.61 -8.30
N ARG A 35 -11.80 -8.33 -8.09
CA ARG A 35 -12.06 -7.77 -6.75
C ARG A 35 -13.21 -8.50 -6.06
N GLU A 36 -14.32 -8.71 -6.75
CA GLU A 36 -15.48 -9.45 -6.22
C GLU A 36 -15.10 -10.89 -5.87
N ASN A 37 -14.38 -11.58 -6.75
CA ASN A 37 -13.92 -12.94 -6.51
C ASN A 37 -13.00 -13.04 -5.30
N LEU A 38 -12.07 -12.09 -5.13
CA LEU A 38 -11.18 -12.03 -3.99
C LEU A 38 -11.97 -11.77 -2.69
N ALA A 39 -12.95 -10.86 -2.71
CA ALA A 39 -13.81 -10.60 -1.57
C ALA A 39 -14.62 -11.85 -1.16
N ARG A 40 -15.20 -12.57 -2.13
CA ARG A 40 -15.90 -13.84 -1.86
C ARG A 40 -14.98 -14.91 -1.30
N ARG A 41 -13.74 -15.02 -1.81
CA ARG A 41 -12.74 -15.96 -1.27
C ARG A 41 -12.36 -15.60 0.17
N ARG A 42 -12.15 -14.32 0.47
CA ARG A 42 -11.86 -13.86 1.84
C ARG A 42 -13.02 -14.16 2.80
N LYS A 43 -14.27 -13.93 2.38
CA LYS A 43 -15.45 -14.25 3.19
C LYS A 43 -15.52 -15.75 3.50
N ARG A 44 -15.39 -16.61 2.48
CA ARG A 44 -15.39 -18.07 2.66
C ARG A 44 -14.25 -18.56 3.55
N ASN A 45 -13.04 -18.02 3.38
CA ASN A 45 -11.90 -18.39 4.21
C ASN A 45 -12.11 -18.00 5.68
N ARG A 46 -12.74 -16.85 5.94
CA ARG A 46 -13.15 -16.44 7.28
C ARG A 46 -14.19 -17.41 7.86
N GLU A 47 -15.27 -17.67 7.14
CA GLU A 47 -16.33 -18.59 7.56
C GLU A 47 -15.78 -20.00 7.87
N GLN A 48 -14.90 -20.54 7.01
CA GLN A 48 -14.25 -21.84 7.24
C GLN A 48 -13.30 -21.82 8.45
N SER A 49 -12.57 -20.72 8.66
CA SER A 49 -11.66 -20.60 9.80
C SER A 49 -12.43 -20.47 11.12
N GLU A 50 -13.59 -19.82 11.10
CA GLU A 50 -14.50 -19.70 12.25
C GLU A 50 -15.20 -21.05 12.54
N ALA A 51 -15.74 -21.72 11.51
CA ALA A 51 -16.37 -23.03 11.66
C ALA A 51 -15.42 -24.09 12.24
N ARG A 52 -14.18 -24.16 11.74
CA ARG A 52 -13.15 -25.07 12.28
C ARG A 52 -12.76 -24.77 13.73
N ARG A 53 -12.83 -23.51 14.16
CA ARG A 53 -12.62 -23.17 15.58
C ARG A 53 -13.76 -23.70 16.43
N ASN A 54 -15.01 -23.48 16.00
CA ASN A 54 -16.18 -23.92 16.74
C ASN A 54 -16.29 -25.46 16.81
N GLU A 55 -15.99 -26.17 15.71
CA GLU A 55 -16.00 -27.65 15.68
C GLU A 55 -14.89 -28.27 16.54
N ALA A 56 -13.72 -27.62 16.63
CA ALA A 56 -12.63 -28.05 17.51
C ALA A 56 -12.94 -27.80 19.00
N ASP A 57 -13.82 -26.84 19.31
CA ASP A 57 -14.29 -26.61 20.68
C ASP A 57 -15.41 -27.60 21.10
N GLU A 58 -16.19 -28.15 20.16
CA GLU A 58 -17.29 -29.10 20.43
C GLU A 58 -16.88 -30.58 20.37
N SER A 59 -15.93 -30.93 19.49
CA SER A 59 -15.46 -32.30 19.33
C SER A 59 -14.24 -32.48 20.22
N GLY A 60 -14.40 -33.03 21.43
CA GLY A 60 -13.31 -33.29 22.38
C GLY A 60 -12.20 -34.24 21.90
N ASP A 61 -12.14 -34.56 20.61
CA ASP A 61 -11.04 -35.24 19.94
C ASP A 61 -10.15 -34.16 19.28
N GLY A 62 -9.31 -33.58 20.14
CA GLY A 62 -8.55 -32.36 19.86
C GLY A 62 -7.56 -32.53 18.71
N VAL A 63 -7.88 -31.95 17.55
CA VAL A 63 -6.83 -31.48 16.64
C VAL A 63 -6.14 -30.33 17.37
N GLU A 64 -5.15 -30.66 18.20
CA GLU A 64 -4.35 -29.71 18.94
C GLU A 64 -3.88 -28.63 17.98
N ASN A 65 -4.36 -27.39 18.21
CA ASN A 65 -3.81 -26.25 17.53
C ASN A 65 -2.30 -26.29 17.77
N PRO A 66 -1.43 -26.36 16.73
CA PRO A 66 0.02 -26.41 16.94
C PRO A 66 0.55 -25.15 17.66
N ALA A 67 -0.28 -24.09 17.73
CA ALA A 67 -0.04 -22.91 18.54
C ALA A 67 -0.74 -22.93 19.92
N ALA A 68 -1.27 -24.06 20.40
CA ALA A 68 -1.91 -24.17 21.72
C ALA A 68 -0.93 -23.90 22.87
N HIS A 69 0.33 -24.27 22.69
CA HIS A 69 1.44 -23.94 23.59
C HIS A 69 2.20 -22.68 23.17
N SER A 70 1.69 -21.93 22.19
CA SER A 70 2.28 -20.66 21.80
C SER A 70 2.10 -19.65 22.93
N THR A 71 3.21 -19.16 23.46
CA THR A 71 3.23 -18.00 24.38
C THR A 71 2.87 -16.69 23.66
N VAL A 72 2.76 -16.72 22.33
CA VAL A 72 2.39 -15.57 21.53
C VAL A 72 0.88 -15.35 21.61
N PRO A 73 0.41 -14.17 22.03
CA PRO A 73 -1.01 -13.89 22.20
C PRO A 73 -1.78 -13.99 20.87
N PRO A 74 -3.03 -14.47 20.89
CA PRO A 74 -3.85 -14.63 19.69
C PRO A 74 -4.13 -13.26 19.06
N GLN A 75 -3.88 -13.15 17.75
CA GLN A 75 -4.07 -11.92 17.01
C GLN A 75 -5.37 -11.99 16.22
N LYS A 76 -6.33 -11.14 16.59
CA LYS A 76 -7.65 -11.05 15.98
C LYS A 76 -7.69 -9.98 14.90
N THR A 77 -6.82 -8.96 14.99
CA THR A 77 -6.81 -7.83 14.06
C THR A 77 -5.45 -7.56 13.42
N ASN A 78 -5.45 -6.94 12.24
CA ASN A 78 -4.22 -6.55 11.56
C ASN A 78 -3.45 -5.47 12.34
N ALA A 79 -4.18 -4.65 13.12
CA ALA A 79 -3.60 -3.67 14.04
C ALA A 79 -2.82 -4.35 15.18
N GLU A 80 -3.37 -5.40 15.80
CA GLU A 80 -2.66 -6.19 16.81
C GLU A 80 -1.40 -6.86 16.24
N ASN A 81 -1.44 -7.35 14.99
CA ASN A 81 -0.25 -7.89 14.33
C ASN A 81 0.81 -6.82 14.04
N ALA A 82 0.37 -5.62 13.64
CA ALA A 82 1.27 -4.49 13.44
C ALA A 82 1.92 -4.02 14.76
N VAL A 83 1.19 -4.07 15.88
CA VAL A 83 1.72 -3.77 17.22
C VAL A 83 2.72 -4.83 17.69
N ARG A 84 2.51 -6.12 17.39
CA ARG A 84 3.55 -7.13 17.68
C ARG A 84 4.82 -6.90 16.87
N ASN A 85 4.67 -6.52 15.60
CA ASN A 85 5.78 -6.15 14.73
C ASN A 85 6.15 -4.65 14.85
N SER A 86 5.77 -4.01 15.96
CA SER A 86 6.03 -2.58 16.19
C SER A 86 7.51 -2.29 16.39
N HIS A 87 8.18 -3.20 17.08
CA HIS A 87 9.59 -3.09 17.40
C HIS A 87 10.42 -3.55 16.21
N SER A 88 10.73 -2.62 15.31
CA SER A 88 11.87 -2.84 14.44
C SER A 88 13.14 -2.38 15.15
N ALA A 89 14.15 -3.24 15.15
CA ALA A 89 15.48 -2.95 15.69
C ALA A 89 16.27 -1.90 14.87
N VAL A 90 15.76 -1.44 13.72
CA VAL A 90 16.46 -0.51 12.85
C VAL A 90 16.06 0.94 13.18
N PRO A 91 16.99 1.85 13.43
CA PRO A 91 16.66 3.25 13.69
C PRO A 91 16.02 3.91 12.46
N SER A 92 15.22 4.95 12.66
CA SER A 92 14.58 5.68 11.55
C SER A 92 15.60 6.41 10.67
N THR A 93 16.65 6.90 11.30
CA THR A 93 17.77 7.57 10.66
C THR A 93 19.05 6.82 11.07
N PRO A 94 19.82 6.33 10.09
CA PRO A 94 21.11 5.71 10.39
C PRO A 94 22.05 6.74 11.05
N LYS A 95 22.66 6.38 12.19
CA LYS A 95 23.45 7.30 13.04
C LYS A 95 24.62 7.98 12.32
N TYR A 96 25.20 7.32 11.31
CA TYR A 96 26.40 7.78 10.60
C TYR A 96 26.17 7.98 9.11
N SER A 97 24.92 8.11 8.67
CA SER A 97 24.62 8.35 7.26
C SER A 97 23.70 9.55 7.10
N ALA A 98 24.08 10.44 6.19
CA ALA A 98 23.28 11.57 5.76
C ALA A 98 22.17 11.17 4.78
N ALA A 99 22.14 9.89 4.34
CA ALA A 99 21.10 9.41 3.46
C ALA A 99 19.76 9.30 4.23
N PRO A 100 18.65 9.72 3.62
CA PRO A 100 17.34 9.55 4.23
C PRO A 100 17.07 8.06 4.44
N GLY A 101 16.54 7.72 5.62
CA GLY A 101 16.14 6.36 5.94
C GLY A 101 15.09 5.87 4.93
N ARG A 102 15.32 4.68 4.36
CA ARG A 102 14.35 4.08 3.44
C ARG A 102 13.04 3.77 4.15
N GLU A 103 11.98 3.86 3.37
CA GLU A 103 10.64 3.53 3.81
C GLU A 103 10.52 2.04 4.19
N ARG A 104 9.71 1.76 5.22
CA ARG A 104 9.54 0.42 5.79
C ARG A 104 8.36 -0.29 5.14
N LEU A 105 8.58 -1.54 4.71
CA LEU A 105 7.56 -2.39 4.09
C LEU A 105 6.77 -3.26 5.11
N TYR A 106 7.00 -3.10 6.41
CA TYR A 106 6.30 -3.84 7.47
C TYR A 106 6.32 -3.11 8.82
N GLY A 107 5.51 -3.57 9.78
CA GLY A 107 5.48 -3.09 11.18
C GLY A 107 4.53 -1.93 11.44
N GLN A 108 4.49 -1.47 12.70
CA GLN A 108 3.54 -0.45 13.18
C GLN A 108 3.61 0.88 12.41
N ARG A 109 4.82 1.31 12.01
CA ARG A 109 5.01 2.54 11.21
C ARG A 109 4.32 2.45 9.84
N LEU A 110 4.43 1.31 9.16
CA LEU A 110 3.71 1.10 7.90
C LEU A 110 2.20 1.09 8.14
N HIS A 111 1.75 0.36 9.18
CA HIS A 111 0.34 0.27 9.51
C HIS A 111 -0.26 1.65 9.76
N GLN A 112 0.36 2.46 10.63
CA GLN A 112 -0.06 3.83 10.93
C GLN A 112 -0.23 4.64 9.64
N ARG A 113 0.75 4.62 8.74
CA ARG A 113 0.65 5.35 7.47
C ARG A 113 -0.50 4.85 6.58
N THR A 114 -0.64 3.54 6.41
CA THR A 114 -1.72 2.96 5.58
C THR A 114 -3.12 3.15 6.16
N THR A 115 -3.22 3.43 7.47
CA THR A 115 -4.49 3.75 8.14
C THR A 115 -4.74 5.25 8.28
N SER A 116 -3.68 6.08 8.28
CA SER A 116 -3.78 7.54 8.36
C SER A 116 -3.92 8.23 7.00
N GLU A 117 -3.59 7.55 5.89
CA GLU A 117 -3.84 8.02 4.54
C GLU A 117 -5.30 7.70 4.13
N PRO A 118 -6.25 8.65 4.17
CA PRO A 118 -7.49 8.50 3.43
C PRO A 118 -7.16 8.37 1.95
N ALA A 119 -7.95 7.57 1.21
CA ALA A 119 -7.70 7.08 -0.14
C ALA A 119 -7.59 8.13 -1.28
N GLY A 120 -6.85 9.22 -1.09
CA GLY A 120 -6.86 10.39 -1.96
C GLY A 120 -5.54 11.19 -2.06
N SER A 121 -4.39 10.67 -1.63
CA SER A 121 -3.11 11.36 -1.86
C SER A 121 -2.10 10.46 -2.58
N ALA A 122 -2.24 10.40 -3.92
CA ALA A 122 -1.08 10.15 -4.77
C ALA A 122 -0.40 11.51 -4.99
N GLY A 123 0.70 11.80 -4.28
CA GLY A 123 1.41 13.05 -4.51
C GLY A 123 2.53 13.34 -3.51
N THR A 124 3.76 13.04 -3.96
CA THR A 124 4.99 13.80 -3.68
C THR A 124 5.28 14.19 -2.23
N SER A 125 6.03 13.35 -1.53
CA SER A 125 6.92 13.82 -0.47
C SER A 125 8.18 14.43 -1.11
N ASP A 126 8.06 15.64 -1.66
CA ASP A 126 9.23 16.48 -1.87
C ASP A 126 8.87 17.96 -1.77
N THR A 127 9.83 18.74 -1.28
CA THR A 127 9.82 20.20 -1.07
C THR A 127 8.89 20.78 0.00
N THR A 128 9.39 20.82 1.24
CA THR A 128 9.19 22.00 2.09
C THR A 128 10.35 22.96 1.84
N THR A 129 10.07 23.97 1.02
CA THR A 129 10.95 25.09 0.70
C THR A 129 10.64 26.26 1.65
N THR A 130 11.70 27.02 1.97
CA THR A 130 11.80 28.43 2.46
C THR A 130 11.62 28.73 3.97
N PRO A 131 12.29 29.78 4.52
CA PRO A 131 13.16 30.77 3.85
C PRO A 131 14.57 30.99 4.44
N LEU A 132 15.39 31.63 3.60
CA LEU A 132 16.55 32.47 3.94
C LEU A 132 16.36 33.17 5.30
N ASP A 133 17.35 33.07 6.18
CA ASP A 133 17.68 34.20 7.03
C ASP A 133 19.15 34.58 6.86
N ARG A 134 19.33 35.87 6.63
CA ARG A 134 20.53 36.56 6.19
C ARG A 134 21.21 37.08 7.45
N SER A 135 22.37 36.53 7.79
CA SER A 135 23.29 37.17 8.73
C SER A 135 24.65 37.32 8.06
N THR A 136 24.79 38.40 7.32
CA THR A 136 26.08 39.04 7.08
C THR A 136 26.63 39.49 8.42
N ASN A 137 27.77 38.93 8.85
CA ASN A 137 28.73 39.68 9.64
C ASN A 137 30.13 39.32 9.14
N GLU A 138 30.77 40.35 8.63
CA GLU A 138 32.17 40.44 8.30
C GLU A 138 33.00 40.05 9.53
N ASP A 139 34.08 39.29 9.34
CA ASP A 139 35.32 39.68 10.02
C ASP A 139 36.53 39.28 9.17
N GLN A 140 37.38 40.28 9.01
CA GLN A 140 38.62 40.27 8.27
C GLN A 140 39.68 39.59 9.13
N THR A 141 40.62 38.87 8.52
CA THR A 141 42.04 39.07 8.80
C THR A 141 42.85 38.38 7.70
N ASN A 142 43.45 39.21 6.85
CA ASN A 142 44.74 38.90 6.24
C ASN A 142 45.80 38.93 7.36
N GLU A 143 46.70 37.95 7.37
CA GLU A 143 48.16 38.14 7.38
C GLU A 143 48.85 36.82 7.03
#